data_AF-A0A2G1W3Q7-F1
#
_entry.id   AF-A0A2G1W3Q7-F1
#
_cell.length_a   1.000
_cell.length_b   1.000
_cell.length_c   1.000
_cell.angle_alpha   90.00
_cell.angle_beta   90.00
_cell.angle_gamma   90.00
#
_symmetry.space_group_name_H-M   'P 1'
#
loop_
_entity.id
_entity.type
_entity.pdbx_description
1 polymer ?
#
loop_
_entity_poly.entity_id
_entity_poly.type
_entity_poly.pdbx_seq_one_letter_code
_entity_poly.pdbx_strand_id
1 'polypeptide(L)'
;MEFESNRVHAMALERSRDVPTETALADVELVLAELFGTPEEPAWPADRLTGEQAELVSLQRLQQASGSVESDAANVHRGLYTEHCVICHGVSGSGTGPASMYQWPYPRDFRAGVFKWKSTQRADKPTRDDLRRLLENGVPGSPMPSFATVSPSDRETLIDYLIYLSIRGEVERQLLALAIDDLGYEETAPADDLRLRVTVSEEQDPGRNEDGELIFTDLTQSSRDEPADESPVEDQPSVPTEGELAVAEILQEVVGEWMRPQTSPVPTDLFRGEADELHASIARGSKLFGGQIANCAGCHGPAGQGGMPLNDLDDWTKEFTTRIGITPTDVDAVKPFRKAGALPPRTIQPRRLAGGVLRGGDDPETIFRRIQHGIAGTPMPGIELSESAAGGTGLTPGDVWDLVHYVQSLVHPTPKPSVSVVDDENLSAAAETGVSS
;
A
#
# COMPACT_ATOMS: atom_id res chain seq x y z
N MET A 1 -1.68 -15.59 19.45
CA MET A 1 -2.14 -15.32 18.08
C MET A 1 -0.96 -15.66 17.19
N GLU A 2 -1.15 -15.86 15.90
CA GLU A 2 -0.03 -16.17 15.00
C GLU A 2 -0.11 -15.27 13.77
N PHE A 3 1.07 -14.93 13.22
CA PHE A 3 1.12 -14.27 11.94
C PHE A 3 0.74 -15.28 10.85
N GLU A 4 -0.45 -15.12 10.28
CA GLU A 4 -0.89 -15.96 9.15
C GLU A 4 0.12 -15.89 8.01
N SER A 5 0.52 -17.05 7.51
CA SER A 5 1.46 -17.15 6.40
C SER A 5 0.88 -16.70 5.07
N ASN A 6 1.75 -16.24 4.17
CA ASN A 6 1.35 -15.72 2.86
C ASN A 6 1.01 -16.81 1.84
N ARG A 7 0.16 -17.77 2.24
CA ARG A 7 -0.17 -18.97 1.43
C ARG A 7 -0.77 -18.63 0.07
N VAL A 8 -1.57 -17.57 -0.03
CA VAL A 8 -2.12 -17.11 -1.32
C VAL A 8 -1.01 -16.71 -2.28
N HIS A 9 0.02 -16.01 -1.79
CA HIS A 9 1.19 -15.64 -2.58
C HIS A 9 2.02 -16.86 -2.95
N ALA A 10 2.29 -17.75 -1.99
CA ALA A 10 3.00 -19.00 -2.22
C ALA A 10 2.35 -19.83 -3.34
N MET A 11 1.04 -20.07 -3.25
CA MET A 11 0.29 -20.79 -4.30
C MET A 11 0.30 -20.07 -5.65
N ALA A 12 0.37 -18.74 -5.67
CA ALA A 12 0.46 -17.98 -6.91
C ALA A 12 1.85 -18.13 -7.55
N LEU A 13 2.92 -18.08 -6.74
CA LEU A 13 4.28 -18.40 -7.16
C LEU A 13 4.35 -19.82 -7.71
N GLU A 14 3.91 -20.82 -6.93
CA GLU A 14 3.89 -22.23 -7.32
C GLU A 14 3.27 -22.43 -8.70
N ARG A 15 2.06 -21.88 -8.92
CA ARG A 15 1.37 -22.00 -10.21
C ARG A 15 2.13 -21.33 -11.36
N SER A 16 2.75 -20.19 -11.09
CA SER A 16 3.40 -19.38 -12.14
C SER A 16 4.80 -19.87 -12.50
N ARG A 17 5.50 -20.52 -11.57
CA ARG A 17 6.84 -21.09 -11.75
C ARG A 17 6.80 -22.58 -12.05
N ASP A 18 5.68 -23.24 -11.74
CA ASP A 18 5.53 -24.70 -11.82
C ASP A 18 6.49 -25.43 -10.86
N VAL A 19 6.71 -24.85 -9.67
CA VAL A 19 7.64 -25.34 -8.63
C VAL A 19 6.94 -25.34 -7.26
N PRO A 20 6.98 -26.43 -6.47
CA PRO A 20 6.40 -26.48 -5.12
C PRO A 20 6.95 -25.39 -4.20
N THR A 21 6.11 -24.83 -3.33
CA THR A 21 6.51 -23.71 -2.46
C THR A 21 6.59 -24.07 -0.98
N GLU A 22 6.19 -25.29 -0.60
CA GLU A 22 6.04 -25.71 0.78
C GLU A 22 7.35 -25.64 1.56
N THR A 23 8.46 -26.12 1.00
CA THR A 23 9.75 -26.11 1.69
C THR A 23 10.32 -24.71 1.81
N ALA A 24 10.18 -23.89 0.77
CA ALA A 24 10.59 -22.49 0.82
C ALA A 24 9.77 -21.72 1.85
N LEU A 25 8.46 -21.93 1.88
CA LEU A 25 7.56 -21.29 2.84
C LEU A 25 7.93 -21.64 4.29
N ALA A 26 8.26 -22.91 4.58
CA ALA A 26 8.68 -23.33 5.90
C ALA A 26 9.96 -22.61 6.38
N ASP A 27 10.97 -22.49 5.53
CA ASP A 27 12.21 -21.79 5.88
C ASP A 27 11.99 -20.27 6.03
N VAL A 28 11.20 -19.68 5.15
CA VAL A 28 10.83 -18.26 5.24
C VAL A 28 10.05 -17.97 6.53
N GLU A 29 9.11 -18.83 6.93
CA GLU A 29 8.37 -18.66 8.18
C GLU A 29 9.29 -18.67 9.41
N LEU A 30 10.30 -19.55 9.44
CA LEU A 30 11.32 -19.58 10.50
C LEU A 30 12.18 -18.31 10.51
N VAL A 31 12.65 -17.87 9.35
CA VAL A 31 13.41 -16.62 9.20
C VAL A 31 12.61 -15.42 9.71
N LEU A 32 11.31 -15.34 9.37
CA LEU A 32 10.46 -14.23 9.80
C LEU A 32 10.17 -14.28 11.29
N ALA A 33 9.98 -15.45 11.88
CA ALA A 33 9.81 -15.60 13.31
C ALA A 33 11.06 -15.12 14.07
N GLU A 34 12.25 -15.43 13.56
CA GLU A 34 13.52 -14.98 14.15
C GLU A 34 13.71 -13.45 14.00
N LEU A 35 13.50 -12.91 12.80
CA LEU A 35 13.73 -11.47 12.56
C LEU A 35 12.68 -10.57 13.20
N PHE A 36 11.41 -10.99 13.16
CA PHE A 36 10.28 -10.12 13.45
C PHE A 36 9.44 -10.58 14.64
N GLY A 37 9.72 -11.75 15.23
CA GLY A 37 8.98 -12.26 16.39
C GLY A 37 7.53 -12.65 16.07
N THR A 38 6.68 -12.56 17.08
CA THR A 38 5.27 -13.02 17.05
C THR A 38 4.29 -11.86 17.20
N PRO A 39 2.97 -12.05 16.97
CA PRO A 39 1.98 -11.01 17.22
C PRO A 39 1.86 -10.58 18.68
N GLU A 40 2.30 -11.41 19.62
CA GLU A 40 2.33 -11.12 21.05
C GLU A 40 3.66 -10.49 21.48
N GLU A 41 4.76 -10.93 20.87
CA GLU A 41 6.11 -10.53 21.18
C GLU A 41 6.83 -10.15 19.88
N PRO A 42 6.53 -8.96 19.32
CA PRO A 42 7.16 -8.51 18.08
C PRO A 42 8.63 -8.16 18.34
N ALA A 43 9.48 -8.51 17.39
CA ALA A 43 10.90 -8.16 17.35
C ALA A 43 11.18 -7.19 16.19
N TRP A 44 12.30 -6.48 16.29
CA TRP A 44 12.83 -5.66 15.21
C TRP A 44 14.33 -5.95 15.07
N PRO A 45 14.82 -6.38 13.90
CA PRO A 45 16.19 -6.88 13.73
C PRO A 45 17.19 -5.72 13.60
N ALA A 46 17.23 -4.84 14.59
CA ALA A 46 18.02 -3.60 14.59
C ALA A 46 19.53 -3.85 14.47
N ASP A 47 20.01 -4.98 15.00
CA ASP A 47 21.40 -5.44 14.94
C ASP A 47 21.86 -5.79 13.52
N ARG A 48 20.90 -6.10 12.63
CA ARG A 48 21.14 -6.45 11.22
C ARG A 48 20.90 -5.29 10.27
N LEU A 49 20.62 -4.10 10.80
CA LEU A 49 20.32 -2.88 10.07
C LEU A 49 21.38 -1.80 10.34
N THR A 50 21.52 -0.86 9.40
CA THR A 50 22.57 0.16 9.48
C THR A 50 22.04 1.51 9.97
N GLY A 51 22.66 2.09 11.00
CA GLY A 51 22.43 3.47 11.43
C GLY A 51 20.95 3.83 11.59
N GLU A 52 20.47 4.77 10.77
CA GLU A 52 19.07 5.24 10.78
C GLU A 52 18.04 4.16 10.40
N GLN A 53 18.42 3.08 9.70
CA GLN A 53 17.52 1.95 9.41
C GLN A 53 17.04 1.27 10.69
N ALA A 54 17.94 1.12 11.68
CA ALA A 54 17.62 0.49 12.95
C ALA A 54 16.58 1.31 13.75
N GLU A 55 16.51 2.63 13.52
CA GLU A 55 15.61 3.57 14.20
C GLU A 55 14.28 3.80 13.47
N LEU A 56 14.08 3.19 12.30
CA LEU A 56 12.89 3.41 11.45
C LEU A 56 11.56 3.11 12.19
N VAL A 57 11.56 2.08 13.03
CA VAL A 57 10.44 1.69 13.89
C VAL A 57 10.91 1.49 15.32
N SER A 58 10.09 1.91 16.29
CA SER A 58 10.41 1.76 17.71
C SER A 58 9.91 0.43 18.27
N LEU A 59 10.81 -0.41 18.79
CA LEU A 59 10.46 -1.67 19.46
C LEU A 59 9.45 -1.46 20.60
N GLN A 60 9.60 -0.39 21.38
CA GLN A 60 8.66 -0.04 22.45
C GLN A 60 7.23 0.18 21.91
N ARG A 61 7.10 0.85 20.76
CA ARG A 61 5.80 1.05 20.11
C ARG A 61 5.28 -0.27 19.54
N LEU A 62 6.13 -1.12 18.97
CA LEU A 62 5.69 -2.45 18.52
C LEU A 62 5.10 -3.26 19.69
N GLN A 63 5.76 -3.27 20.84
CA GLN A 63 5.28 -3.93 22.07
C GLN A 63 3.98 -3.30 22.60
N GLN A 64 3.77 -2.01 22.40
CA GLN A 64 2.51 -1.34 22.77
C GLN A 64 1.38 -1.65 21.77
N ALA A 65 1.68 -1.80 20.48
CA ALA A 65 0.68 -2.08 19.45
C ALA A 65 0.19 -3.54 19.45
N SER A 66 1.07 -4.46 19.85
CA SER A 66 0.92 -5.92 19.79
C SER A 66 0.13 -6.51 20.97
N GLY A 67 -0.21 -7.80 20.83
CA GLY A 67 -0.85 -8.58 21.88
C GLY A 67 -2.33 -8.28 22.11
N SER A 68 -2.84 -8.73 23.25
CA SER A 68 -4.23 -8.53 23.66
C SER A 68 -4.48 -7.10 24.12
N VAL A 69 -5.73 -6.65 23.96
CA VAL A 69 -6.14 -5.30 24.38
C VAL A 69 -6.14 -5.22 25.90
N GLU A 70 -5.22 -4.43 26.45
CA GLU A 70 -5.02 -4.28 27.88
C GLU A 70 -4.73 -2.81 28.23
N SER A 71 -4.95 -2.44 29.48
CA SER A 71 -4.58 -1.13 30.00
C SER A 71 -3.99 -1.29 31.39
N ASP A 72 -2.81 -0.74 31.60
CA ASP A 72 -2.12 -0.84 32.89
C ASP A 72 -2.58 0.24 33.88
N ALA A 73 -2.04 0.18 35.10
CA ALA A 73 -2.36 1.15 36.16
C ALA A 73 -1.91 2.59 35.85
N ALA A 74 -1.06 2.78 34.84
CA ALA A 74 -0.63 4.09 34.34
C ALA A 74 -1.46 4.58 33.14
N ASN A 75 -2.53 3.86 32.77
CA ASN A 75 -3.35 4.07 31.57
C ASN A 75 -2.55 3.99 30.25
N VAL A 76 -1.48 3.20 30.21
CA VAL A 76 -0.85 2.84 28.94
C VAL A 76 -1.71 1.77 28.29
N HIS A 77 -2.25 2.07 27.12
CA HIS A 77 -3.04 1.15 26.31
C HIS A 77 -2.11 0.25 25.48
N ARG A 78 -2.25 -1.07 25.64
CA ARG A 78 -1.56 -2.11 24.87
C ARG A 78 -2.55 -2.83 23.94
N GLY A 79 -2.04 -3.49 22.90
CA GLY A 79 -2.87 -4.14 21.90
C GLY A 79 -3.60 -3.16 20.98
N LEU A 80 -3.04 -1.96 20.76
CA LEU A 80 -3.69 -0.91 19.96
C LEU A 80 -4.05 -1.37 18.54
N TYR A 81 -3.19 -2.17 17.90
CA TYR A 81 -3.49 -2.70 16.57
C TYR A 81 -4.62 -3.75 16.64
N THR A 82 -4.62 -4.59 17.68
CA THR A 82 -5.68 -5.55 17.96
C THR A 82 -7.03 -4.85 18.18
N GLU A 83 -7.03 -3.76 18.93
CA GLU A 83 -8.22 -2.97 19.23
C GLU A 83 -8.81 -2.29 17.98
N HIS A 84 -7.95 -1.69 17.15
CA HIS A 84 -8.38 -0.76 16.12
C HIS A 84 -8.33 -1.30 14.68
N CYS A 85 -7.47 -2.28 14.41
CA CYS A 85 -7.07 -2.60 13.03
C CYS A 85 -7.34 -4.07 12.64
N VAL A 86 -7.12 -5.03 13.53
CA VAL A 86 -7.17 -6.48 13.23
C VAL A 86 -8.51 -6.91 12.62
N ILE A 87 -9.62 -6.34 13.08
CA ILE A 87 -10.96 -6.71 12.59
C ILE A 87 -11.11 -6.54 11.07
N CYS A 88 -10.40 -5.57 10.49
CA CYS A 88 -10.39 -5.30 9.05
C CYS A 88 -9.11 -5.81 8.39
N HIS A 89 -7.95 -5.51 8.95
CA HIS A 89 -6.65 -5.74 8.32
C HIS A 89 -6.02 -7.11 8.64
N GLY A 90 -6.59 -7.89 9.57
CA GLY A 90 -6.02 -9.17 10.02
C GLY A 90 -4.80 -8.97 10.91
N VAL A 91 -4.35 -10.05 11.57
CA VAL A 91 -3.21 -10.00 12.52
C VAL A 91 -1.89 -9.71 11.78
N SER A 92 -1.69 -10.32 10.62
CA SER A 92 -0.49 -10.12 9.77
C SER A 92 -0.60 -8.93 8.82
N GLY A 93 -1.65 -8.11 8.92
CA GLY A 93 -1.88 -7.01 7.99
C GLY A 93 -2.31 -7.46 6.59
N SER A 94 -2.80 -8.69 6.44
CA SER A 94 -3.23 -9.34 5.19
C SER A 94 -4.45 -8.70 4.50
N GLY A 95 -5.16 -7.80 5.17
CA GLY A 95 -6.42 -7.24 4.67
C GLY A 95 -7.60 -8.23 4.71
N THR A 96 -7.41 -9.41 5.31
CA THR A 96 -8.39 -10.52 5.36
C THR A 96 -9.03 -10.68 6.74
N GLY A 97 -9.04 -9.63 7.57
CA GLY A 97 -9.67 -9.68 8.90
C GLY A 97 -11.16 -10.08 8.85
N PRO A 98 -11.77 -10.54 9.94
CA PRO A 98 -13.12 -11.12 9.93
C PRO A 98 -14.21 -10.23 9.29
N ALA A 99 -14.07 -8.91 9.34
CA ALA A 99 -15.02 -8.00 8.70
C ALA A 99 -14.75 -7.78 7.20
N SER A 100 -13.53 -8.05 6.71
CA SER A 100 -13.05 -7.72 5.36
C SER A 100 -14.00 -8.17 4.25
N MET A 101 -14.56 -9.38 4.35
CA MET A 101 -15.44 -9.96 3.34
C MET A 101 -16.71 -9.13 3.06
N TYR A 102 -17.14 -8.32 4.03
CA TYR A 102 -18.33 -7.46 3.94
C TYR A 102 -18.01 -6.00 3.59
N GLN A 103 -16.73 -5.66 3.48
CA GLN A 103 -16.31 -4.28 3.20
C GLN A 103 -16.25 -3.98 1.70
N TRP A 104 -16.57 -2.73 1.35
CA TRP A 104 -16.41 -2.20 0.00
C TRP A 104 -15.78 -0.80 0.02
N PRO A 105 -14.51 -0.63 -0.39
CA PRO A 105 -13.60 -1.64 -0.95
C PRO A 105 -13.08 -2.59 0.15
N TYR A 106 -12.35 -3.63 -0.24
CA TYR A 106 -11.62 -4.45 0.72
C TYR A 106 -10.55 -3.64 1.46
N PRO A 107 -10.24 -4.02 2.73
CA PRO A 107 -9.11 -3.47 3.47
C PRO A 107 -7.80 -3.69 2.71
N ARG A 108 -6.83 -2.81 2.99
CA ARG A 108 -5.50 -2.91 2.39
C ARG A 108 -4.74 -4.09 3.02
N ASP A 109 -4.23 -4.98 2.17
CA ASP A 109 -3.13 -5.89 2.51
C ASP A 109 -1.81 -5.10 2.49
N PHE A 110 -1.16 -5.00 3.65
CA PHE A 110 0.10 -4.28 3.85
C PHE A 110 1.31 -5.07 3.35
N ARG A 111 1.22 -6.41 3.30
CA ARG A 111 2.37 -7.29 3.04
C ARG A 111 3.01 -7.10 1.67
N ALA A 112 2.27 -6.54 0.72
CA ALA A 112 2.78 -6.25 -0.62
C ALA A 112 3.53 -4.91 -0.73
N GLY A 113 3.55 -4.06 0.32
CA GLY A 113 4.19 -2.75 0.26
C GLY A 113 3.51 -1.70 -0.64
N VAL A 114 2.29 -1.96 -1.12
CA VAL A 114 1.61 -1.11 -2.11
C VAL A 114 0.50 -0.25 -1.49
N PHE A 115 0.74 1.06 -1.41
CA PHE A 115 -0.16 2.04 -0.78
C PHE A 115 -0.84 2.98 -1.79
N LYS A 116 -2.14 3.23 -1.61
CA LYS A 116 -2.96 4.04 -2.54
C LYS A 116 -2.85 5.55 -2.30
N TRP A 117 -2.91 5.94 -1.03
CA TRP A 117 -3.09 7.34 -0.63
C TRP A 117 -1.78 7.87 -0.06
N LYS A 118 -0.94 8.42 -0.94
CA LYS A 118 0.43 8.84 -0.62
C LYS A 118 0.91 9.99 -1.49
N SER A 119 1.79 10.85 -0.98
CA SER A 119 2.29 12.02 -1.71
C SER A 119 3.50 11.71 -2.60
N THR A 120 4.03 10.48 -2.54
CA THR A 120 5.24 10.02 -3.23
C THR A 120 4.95 9.50 -4.64
N GLN A 121 5.98 9.14 -5.42
CA GLN A 121 5.79 8.57 -6.76
C GLN A 121 5.04 7.24 -6.70
N ARG A 122 4.52 6.77 -7.85
CA ARG A 122 3.65 5.58 -7.90
C ARG A 122 4.27 4.32 -7.27
N ALA A 123 5.56 4.07 -7.47
CA ALA A 123 6.25 2.89 -6.94
C ALA A 123 6.76 3.06 -5.49
N ASP A 124 7.04 4.28 -5.05
CA ASP A 124 7.67 4.56 -3.75
C ASP A 124 6.79 4.20 -2.55
N LYS A 125 7.38 4.02 -1.36
CA LYS A 125 6.59 3.87 -0.11
C LYS A 125 5.86 5.18 0.25
N PRO A 126 4.81 5.14 1.09
CA PRO A 126 4.24 6.36 1.66
C PRO A 126 5.26 7.03 2.60
N THR A 127 5.20 8.35 2.73
CA THR A 127 5.91 9.03 3.82
C THR A 127 5.22 8.76 5.17
N ARG A 128 5.92 8.92 6.29
CA ARG A 128 5.26 8.85 7.62
C ARG A 128 4.13 9.87 7.76
N ASP A 129 4.27 11.05 7.17
CA ASP A 129 3.23 12.07 7.14
C ASP A 129 2.00 11.66 6.32
N ASP A 130 2.18 10.89 5.24
CA ASP A 130 1.05 10.30 4.52
C ASP A 130 0.25 9.36 5.42
N LEU A 131 0.94 8.50 6.18
CA LEU A 131 0.32 7.56 7.10
C LEU A 131 -0.39 8.29 8.26
N ARG A 132 0.23 9.35 8.78
CA ARG A 132 -0.37 10.21 9.82
C ARG A 132 -1.66 10.86 9.32
N ARG A 133 -1.61 11.52 8.15
CA ARG A 133 -2.80 12.11 7.52
C ARG A 133 -3.87 11.07 7.21
N LEU A 134 -3.48 9.86 6.80
CA LEU A 134 -4.40 8.78 6.50
C LEU A 134 -5.15 8.29 7.75
N LEU A 135 -4.45 8.10 8.87
CA LEU A 135 -5.09 7.72 10.13
C LEU A 135 -5.97 8.85 10.67
N GLU A 136 -5.51 10.10 10.60
CA GLU A 136 -6.28 11.24 11.08
C GLU A 136 -7.58 11.46 10.31
N ASN A 137 -7.57 11.31 8.99
CA ASN A 137 -8.75 11.57 8.16
C ASN A 137 -9.57 10.31 7.85
N GLY A 138 -8.98 9.13 8.03
CA GLY A 138 -9.53 7.89 7.48
C GLY A 138 -9.53 7.89 5.95
N VAL A 139 -10.36 7.04 5.35
CA VAL A 139 -10.55 7.02 3.89
C VAL A 139 -12.03 7.26 3.59
N PRO A 140 -12.43 8.50 3.27
CA PRO A 140 -13.83 8.86 3.07
C PRO A 140 -14.53 8.02 1.99
N GLY A 141 -15.79 7.61 2.24
CA GLY A 141 -16.51 6.72 1.32
C GLY A 141 -15.93 5.30 1.27
N SER A 142 -15.25 4.89 2.33
CA SER A 142 -14.84 3.52 2.64
C SER A 142 -15.13 3.21 4.12
N PRO A 143 -14.99 1.95 4.54
CA PRO A 143 -15.13 1.54 5.94
C PRO A 143 -13.98 1.94 6.86
N MET A 144 -12.88 2.50 6.35
CA MET A 144 -11.74 2.94 7.17
C MET A 144 -12.06 4.30 7.82
N PRO A 145 -12.33 4.36 9.14
CA PRO A 145 -12.76 5.57 9.81
C PRO A 145 -11.60 6.53 10.07
N SER A 146 -11.92 7.74 10.52
CA SER A 146 -10.95 8.65 11.13
C SER A 146 -10.57 8.16 12.52
N PHE A 147 -9.28 8.22 12.84
CA PHE A 147 -8.71 7.95 14.16
C PHE A 147 -8.23 9.23 14.85
N ALA A 148 -8.77 10.39 14.47
CA ALA A 148 -8.39 11.68 15.07
C ALA A 148 -8.59 11.73 16.60
N THR A 149 -9.49 10.89 17.15
CA THR A 149 -9.75 10.77 18.59
C THR A 149 -8.73 9.90 19.34
N VAL A 150 -7.99 9.03 18.64
CA VAL A 150 -6.85 8.28 19.21
C VAL A 150 -5.72 9.27 19.46
N SER A 151 -4.97 9.15 20.55
CA SER A 151 -3.93 10.13 20.89
C SER A 151 -2.85 10.21 19.80
N PRO A 152 -2.19 11.36 19.58
CA PRO A 152 -1.10 11.45 18.60
C PRO A 152 0.01 10.42 18.83
N SER A 153 0.34 10.12 20.08
CA SER A 153 1.35 9.10 20.43
C SER A 153 0.89 7.70 20.02
N ASP A 154 -0.36 7.34 20.31
CA ASP A 154 -0.90 6.02 19.95
C ASP A 154 -1.08 5.88 18.43
N ARG A 155 -1.35 6.99 17.72
CA ARG A 155 -1.31 6.99 16.25
C ARG A 155 0.10 6.71 15.72
N GLU A 156 1.15 7.26 16.32
CA GLU A 156 2.53 6.89 15.96
C GLU A 156 2.82 5.42 16.24
N THR A 157 2.29 4.87 17.34
CA THR A 157 2.39 3.46 17.65
C THR A 157 1.75 2.58 16.56
N LEU A 158 0.56 2.95 16.08
CA LEU A 158 -0.10 2.27 14.95
C LEU A 158 0.67 2.43 13.63
N ILE A 159 1.30 3.58 13.38
CA ILE A 159 2.12 3.82 12.18
C ILE A 159 3.35 2.92 12.20
N ASP A 160 4.08 2.85 13.32
CA ASP A 160 5.25 1.98 13.45
C ASP A 160 4.87 0.51 13.23
N TYR A 161 3.76 0.07 13.82
CA TYR A 161 3.29 -1.30 13.65
C TYR A 161 2.86 -1.60 12.20
N LEU A 162 2.24 -0.65 11.50
CA LEU A 162 1.91 -0.80 10.07
C LEU A 162 3.17 -0.92 9.21
N ILE A 163 4.17 -0.07 9.44
CA ILE A 163 5.46 -0.11 8.71
C ILE A 163 6.14 -1.46 8.97
N TYR A 164 6.17 -1.91 10.22
CA TYR A 164 6.68 -3.22 10.61
C TYR A 164 5.96 -4.37 9.87
N LEU A 165 4.62 -4.39 9.84
CA LEU A 165 3.86 -5.43 9.13
C LEU A 165 4.11 -5.40 7.62
N SER A 166 4.27 -4.22 7.03
CA SER A 166 4.61 -4.09 5.62
C SER A 166 5.99 -4.65 5.33
N ILE A 167 7.01 -4.22 6.08
CA ILE A 167 8.40 -4.69 5.91
C ILE A 167 8.47 -6.20 6.10
N ARG A 168 7.87 -6.74 7.17
CA ARG A 168 7.80 -8.19 7.42
C ARG A 168 7.20 -8.93 6.22
N GLY A 169 6.06 -8.45 5.70
CA GLY A 169 5.39 -9.09 4.58
C GLY A 169 6.11 -8.94 3.24
N GLU A 170 6.84 -7.84 3.04
CA GLU A 170 7.65 -7.62 1.84
C GLU A 170 8.88 -8.53 1.84
N VAL A 171 9.57 -8.64 2.98
CA VAL A 171 10.67 -9.61 3.18
C VAL A 171 10.16 -11.03 2.95
N GLU A 172 9.01 -11.42 3.53
CA GLU A 172 8.39 -12.74 3.30
C GLU A 172 8.22 -13.05 1.81
N ARG A 173 7.66 -12.10 1.06
CA ARG A 173 7.34 -12.30 -0.36
C ARG A 173 8.58 -12.31 -1.24
N GLN A 174 9.55 -11.46 -0.95
CA GLN A 174 10.81 -11.41 -1.70
C GLN A 174 11.67 -12.64 -1.43
N LEU A 175 11.78 -13.08 -0.17
CA LEU A 175 12.47 -14.32 0.18
C LEU A 175 11.83 -15.53 -0.48
N LEU A 176 10.50 -15.61 -0.49
CA LEU A 176 9.80 -16.72 -1.12
C LEU A 176 10.01 -16.75 -2.64
N ALA A 177 10.02 -15.59 -3.31
CA ALA A 177 10.34 -15.51 -4.72
C ALA A 177 11.80 -15.90 -5.00
N LEU A 178 12.75 -15.36 -4.24
CA LEU A 178 14.18 -15.67 -4.36
C LEU A 178 14.47 -17.17 -4.12
N ALA A 179 13.82 -17.77 -3.11
CA ALA A 179 13.99 -19.18 -2.79
C ALA A 179 13.71 -20.08 -4.01
N ILE A 180 12.61 -19.78 -4.71
CA ILE A 180 12.13 -20.55 -5.86
C ILE A 180 12.91 -20.20 -7.13
N ASP A 181 13.17 -18.90 -7.36
CA ASP A 181 13.73 -18.44 -8.62
C ASP A 181 15.27 -18.65 -8.65
N ASP A 182 15.97 -18.55 -7.52
CA ASP A 182 17.45 -18.46 -7.48
C ASP A 182 18.16 -19.41 -6.50
N LEU A 183 17.53 -19.86 -5.40
CA LEU A 183 18.18 -20.71 -4.38
C LEU A 183 17.92 -22.23 -4.54
N GLY A 184 17.20 -22.63 -5.58
CA GLY A 184 16.98 -24.03 -5.92
C GLY A 184 16.05 -24.78 -4.96
N TYR A 185 15.09 -24.08 -4.34
CA TYR A 185 14.01 -24.76 -3.63
C TYR A 185 13.05 -25.42 -4.64
N GLU A 186 12.88 -26.74 -4.52
CA GLU A 186 11.95 -27.53 -5.33
C GLU A 186 11.07 -28.42 -4.41
N GLU A 187 10.97 -29.73 -4.68
CA GLU A 187 10.28 -30.69 -3.80
C GLU A 187 10.99 -30.86 -2.44
N THR A 188 12.30 -30.59 -2.39
CA THR A 188 13.12 -30.68 -1.19
C THR A 188 13.93 -29.41 -0.98
N ALA A 189 14.37 -29.19 0.26
CA ALA A 189 15.26 -28.07 0.58
C ALA A 189 16.58 -28.18 -0.20
N PRO A 190 17.20 -27.05 -0.57
CA PRO A 190 18.50 -27.06 -1.23
C PRO A 190 19.61 -27.46 -0.25
N ALA A 191 20.85 -27.45 -0.75
CA ALA A 191 22.03 -27.63 0.09
C ALA A 191 22.05 -26.62 1.26
N ASP A 192 22.66 -26.99 2.38
CA ASP A 192 22.59 -26.21 3.63
C ASP A 192 23.05 -24.75 3.47
N ASP A 193 24.06 -24.52 2.63
CA ASP A 193 24.62 -23.20 2.29
C ASP A 193 23.62 -22.28 1.55
N LEU A 194 22.63 -22.86 0.87
CA LEU A 194 21.59 -22.12 0.13
C LEU A 194 20.30 -21.98 0.94
N ARG A 195 20.21 -22.58 2.13
CA ARG A 195 18.98 -22.52 2.92
C ARG A 195 18.82 -21.15 3.56
N LEU A 196 17.63 -20.59 3.41
CA LEU A 196 17.25 -19.34 4.07
C LEU A 196 17.22 -19.54 5.59
N ARG A 197 18.13 -18.85 6.28
CA ARG A 197 18.29 -18.91 7.73
C ARG A 197 18.80 -17.58 8.27
N VAL A 198 18.73 -17.45 9.57
CA VAL A 198 19.35 -16.36 10.32
C VAL A 198 20.18 -16.97 11.42
N THR A 199 21.44 -16.58 11.51
CA THR A 199 22.30 -16.92 12.64
C THR A 199 21.87 -16.12 13.86
N VAL A 200 21.62 -16.83 14.96
CA VAL A 200 21.32 -16.25 16.27
C VAL A 200 22.65 -16.09 17.00
N SER A 201 23.02 -14.87 17.38
CA SER A 201 24.17 -14.66 18.27
C SER A 201 23.77 -15.11 19.68
N GLU A 202 24.60 -15.93 20.33
CA GLU A 202 24.30 -16.54 21.64
C GLU A 202 24.03 -15.53 22.77
N GLU A 203 24.33 -14.24 22.57
CA GLU A 203 24.18 -13.19 23.59
C GLU A 203 22.77 -12.62 23.74
N GLN A 204 21.82 -12.92 22.83
CA GLN A 204 20.47 -12.34 22.86
C GLN A 204 19.40 -13.34 22.41
N ASP A 205 19.20 -14.40 23.19
CA ASP A 205 18.03 -15.27 23.07
C ASP A 205 16.98 -14.90 24.14
N PRO A 206 15.97 -14.07 23.85
CA PRO A 206 14.87 -13.82 24.79
C PRO A 206 13.90 -15.01 24.90
N GLY A 207 14.07 -16.07 24.11
CA GLY A 207 13.16 -17.21 23.98
C GLY A 207 13.66 -18.53 24.56
N ARG A 208 14.82 -18.56 25.22
CA ARG A 208 15.37 -19.74 25.91
C ARG A 208 15.57 -19.52 27.41
N ASN A 209 15.34 -20.58 28.19
CA ASN A 209 15.66 -20.57 29.61
C ASN A 209 17.18 -20.72 29.86
N GLU A 210 17.60 -20.62 31.13
CA GLU A 210 19.01 -20.73 31.55
C GLU A 210 19.68 -22.08 31.17
N ASP A 211 18.88 -23.07 30.79
CA ASP A 211 19.31 -24.40 30.36
C ASP A 211 19.35 -24.55 28.82
N GLY A 212 19.03 -23.49 28.06
CA GLY A 212 19.05 -23.48 26.60
C GLY A 212 17.87 -24.20 25.92
N GLU A 213 16.77 -24.44 26.64
CA GLU A 213 15.52 -24.96 26.07
C GLU A 213 14.63 -23.81 25.55
N LEU A 214 14.05 -24.00 24.36
CA LEU A 214 13.05 -23.10 23.80
C LEU A 214 11.81 -23.06 24.72
N ILE A 215 11.37 -21.85 25.09
CA ILE A 215 10.20 -21.64 25.95
C ILE A 215 8.87 -21.98 25.22
N PHE A 216 8.91 -22.19 23.90
CA PHE A 216 7.77 -22.66 23.12
C PHE A 216 7.83 -24.17 22.88
N THR A 217 6.88 -24.88 23.48
CA THR A 217 6.63 -26.29 23.20
C THR A 217 5.75 -26.44 21.96
N ASP A 218 6.17 -27.36 21.09
CA ASP A 218 5.35 -28.11 20.13
C ASP A 218 5.28 -27.63 18.66
N LEU A 219 6.43 -27.38 18.01
CA LEU A 219 6.55 -27.55 16.54
C LEU A 219 7.86 -28.21 16.05
N THR A 220 8.76 -28.65 16.94
CA THR A 220 10.01 -29.32 16.54
C THR A 220 9.97 -30.83 16.76
N GLN A 221 9.17 -31.52 15.95
CA GLN A 221 9.44 -32.94 15.65
C GLN A 221 9.79 -33.10 14.18
N SER A 222 11.06 -32.92 13.86
CA SER A 222 11.70 -33.65 12.77
C SER A 222 13.22 -33.65 12.97
N SER A 223 13.75 -34.84 13.24
CA SER A 223 15.12 -35.29 13.02
C SER A 223 16.25 -34.47 13.65
N ARG A 224 16.62 -34.82 14.90
CA ARG A 224 18.02 -34.78 15.34
C ARG A 224 18.48 -36.20 15.58
N ASP A 225 19.33 -36.69 14.67
CA ASP A 225 20.17 -37.87 14.88
C ASP A 225 21.20 -37.60 16.00
N GLU A 226 21.67 -38.68 16.62
CA GLU A 226 22.52 -38.75 17.83
C GLU A 226 23.83 -37.93 17.80
N PRO A 227 24.39 -37.55 18.97
CA PRO A 227 25.50 -36.62 19.05
C PRO A 227 26.83 -37.28 18.66
N ALA A 228 27.51 -36.70 17.67
CA ALA A 228 28.89 -37.02 17.38
C ALA A 228 29.83 -36.07 18.13
N ASP A 229 30.64 -36.66 19.01
CA ASP A 229 31.98 -36.26 19.44
C ASP A 229 32.23 -34.76 19.74
N GLU A 230 32.06 -34.39 21.01
CA GLU A 230 32.49 -33.10 21.56
C GLU A 230 34.02 -32.96 21.49
N SER A 231 34.50 -32.30 20.44
CA SER A 231 35.77 -31.59 20.49
C SER A 231 35.47 -30.09 20.47
N PRO A 232 36.13 -29.27 21.32
CA PRO A 232 35.86 -27.84 21.39
C PRO A 232 36.39 -27.21 20.11
N VAL A 233 35.48 -26.91 19.18
CA VAL A 233 35.79 -26.12 17.99
C VAL A 233 35.99 -24.69 18.45
N GLU A 234 37.19 -24.15 18.24
CA GLU A 234 37.49 -22.75 18.46
C GLU A 234 36.48 -21.88 17.72
N ASP A 235 35.87 -20.94 18.46
CA ASP A 235 34.88 -19.96 18.03
C ASP A 235 35.49 -19.02 16.97
N GLN A 236 35.54 -19.49 15.71
CA GLN A 236 35.75 -18.64 14.56
C GLN A 236 34.38 -18.19 14.06
N PRO A 237 34.17 -16.89 13.79
CA PRO A 237 32.92 -16.43 13.20
C PRO A 237 32.71 -17.22 11.90
N SER A 238 31.67 -18.06 11.87
CA SER A 238 31.34 -18.84 10.70
C SER A 238 31.10 -17.89 9.54
N VAL A 239 31.73 -18.15 8.40
CA VAL A 239 31.47 -17.39 7.17
C VAL A 239 29.97 -17.49 6.88
N PRO A 240 29.25 -16.38 6.71
CA PRO A 240 27.82 -16.43 6.41
C PRO A 240 27.57 -17.26 5.16
N THR A 241 26.56 -18.12 5.23
CA THR A 241 26.07 -18.91 4.09
C THR A 241 25.45 -18.02 3.02
N GLU A 242 25.35 -18.50 1.79
CA GLU A 242 24.69 -17.76 0.70
C GLU A 242 23.22 -17.44 1.04
N GLY A 243 22.51 -18.37 1.69
CA GLY A 243 21.15 -18.16 2.18
C GLY A 243 21.04 -17.06 3.25
N GLU A 244 21.99 -16.97 4.18
CA GLU A 244 22.02 -15.89 5.19
C GLU A 244 22.32 -14.52 4.57
N LEU A 245 23.22 -14.48 3.59
CA LEU A 245 23.53 -13.25 2.85
C LEU A 245 22.30 -12.75 2.08
N ALA A 246 21.58 -13.66 1.43
CA ALA A 246 20.31 -13.36 0.75
C ALA A 246 19.26 -12.75 1.69
N VAL A 247 19.13 -13.30 2.91
CA VAL A 247 18.22 -12.75 3.93
C VAL A 247 18.62 -11.33 4.33
N ALA A 248 19.91 -11.11 4.60
CA ALA A 248 20.42 -9.80 4.99
C ALA A 248 20.24 -8.75 3.87
N GLU A 249 20.50 -9.12 2.62
CA GLU A 249 20.35 -8.25 1.46
C GLU A 249 18.90 -7.79 1.26
N ILE A 250 17.95 -8.75 1.22
CA ILE A 250 16.52 -8.44 1.08
C ILE A 250 16.02 -7.58 2.25
N LEU A 251 16.42 -7.90 3.48
CA LEU A 251 16.03 -7.11 4.66
C LEU A 251 16.51 -5.66 4.52
N GLN A 252 17.79 -5.44 4.19
CA GLN A 252 18.37 -4.10 4.05
C GLN A 252 17.76 -3.33 2.88
N GLU A 253 17.47 -4.00 1.75
CA GLU A 253 16.83 -3.38 0.60
C GLU A 253 15.41 -2.91 0.95
N VAL A 254 14.58 -3.80 1.49
CA VAL A 254 13.19 -3.49 1.86
C VAL A 254 13.14 -2.35 2.89
N VAL A 255 13.94 -2.41 3.96
CA VAL A 255 14.00 -1.33 4.96
C VAL A 255 14.52 -0.03 4.33
N GLY A 256 15.50 -0.13 3.43
CA GLY A 256 16.02 1.00 2.67
C GLY A 256 14.96 1.69 1.80
N GLU A 257 14.05 0.95 1.17
CA GLU A 257 12.94 1.55 0.41
C GLU A 257 12.00 2.39 1.28
N TRP A 258 11.78 1.97 2.52
CA TRP A 258 10.94 2.69 3.50
C TRP A 258 11.58 3.97 4.04
N MET A 259 12.90 4.11 3.92
CA MET A 259 13.63 5.32 4.32
C MET A 259 13.74 6.38 3.21
N ARG A 260 13.62 5.97 1.95
CA ARG A 260 13.80 6.86 0.79
C ARG A 260 12.59 7.72 0.38
N PRO A 261 11.32 7.51 0.82
CA PRO A 261 10.19 8.14 0.16
C PRO A 261 10.18 9.65 0.40
N GLN A 262 10.04 10.41 -0.69
CA GLN A 262 9.92 11.88 -0.65
C GLN A 262 8.59 12.32 -1.25
N THR A 263 8.02 13.36 -0.66
CA THR A 263 6.81 13.99 -1.23
C THR A 263 7.12 14.49 -2.63
N SER A 264 6.32 14.04 -3.60
CA SER A 264 6.45 14.51 -4.96
C SER A 264 6.08 16.00 -5.03
N PRO A 265 6.96 16.84 -5.60
CA PRO A 265 6.70 18.27 -5.71
C PRO A 265 5.54 18.52 -6.66
N VAL A 266 4.70 19.48 -6.32
CA VAL A 266 3.59 19.93 -7.18
C VAL A 266 3.96 21.31 -7.73
N PRO A 267 3.97 21.49 -9.06
CA PRO A 267 4.20 22.81 -9.67
C PRO A 267 3.18 23.81 -9.16
N THR A 268 3.61 25.04 -8.87
CA THR A 268 2.71 26.11 -8.39
C THR A 268 1.55 26.32 -9.36
N ASP A 269 0.34 26.39 -8.82
CA ASP A 269 -0.82 26.84 -9.59
C ASP A 269 -0.68 28.35 -9.89
N LEU A 270 -0.74 28.69 -11.18
CA LEU A 270 -0.61 30.08 -11.64
C LEU A 270 -1.96 30.84 -11.61
N PHE A 271 -3.05 30.16 -11.24
CA PHE A 271 -4.37 30.76 -11.06
C PHE A 271 -4.35 31.91 -10.03
N ARG A 272 -4.98 33.04 -10.38
CA ARG A 272 -4.91 34.27 -9.56
C ARG A 272 -6.16 34.55 -8.73
N GLY A 273 -7.15 33.66 -8.75
CA GLY A 273 -8.37 33.80 -7.94
C GLY A 273 -9.57 34.43 -8.64
N GLU A 274 -9.45 34.82 -9.92
CA GLU A 274 -10.54 35.47 -10.65
C GLU A 274 -11.57 34.45 -11.18
N ALA A 275 -12.87 34.73 -10.99
CA ALA A 275 -13.93 33.76 -11.31
C ALA A 275 -13.98 33.37 -12.80
N ASP A 276 -13.77 34.31 -13.71
CA ASP A 276 -13.77 34.04 -15.16
C ASP A 276 -12.56 33.21 -15.59
N GLU A 277 -11.41 33.40 -14.94
CA GLU A 277 -10.21 32.59 -15.16
C GLU A 277 -10.44 31.14 -14.70
N LEU A 278 -11.10 30.95 -13.56
CA LEU A 278 -11.47 29.62 -13.06
C LEU A 278 -12.44 28.91 -14.01
N HIS A 279 -13.47 29.61 -14.50
CA HIS A 279 -14.41 29.04 -15.48
C HIS A 279 -13.70 28.64 -16.78
N ALA A 280 -12.75 29.47 -17.26
CA ALA A 280 -11.95 29.13 -18.43
C ALA A 280 -11.07 27.90 -18.19
N SER A 281 -10.46 27.79 -17.01
CA SER A 281 -9.66 26.62 -16.60
C SER A 281 -10.51 25.36 -16.51
N ILE A 282 -11.67 25.41 -15.86
CA ILE A 282 -12.66 24.31 -15.80
C ILE A 282 -13.07 23.87 -17.21
N ALA A 283 -13.31 24.81 -18.13
CA ALA A 283 -13.67 24.50 -19.50
C ALA A 283 -12.55 23.81 -20.29
N ARG A 284 -11.28 24.18 -20.06
CA ARG A 284 -10.12 23.48 -20.64
C ARG A 284 -9.96 22.09 -20.03
N GLY A 285 -10.06 21.98 -18.70
CA GLY A 285 -10.00 20.72 -17.97
C GLY A 285 -11.06 19.72 -18.40
N SER A 286 -12.30 20.18 -18.62
CA SER A 286 -13.40 19.34 -19.14
C SER A 286 -13.07 18.74 -20.51
N LYS A 287 -12.45 19.51 -21.41
CA LYS A 287 -12.01 18.99 -22.72
C LYS A 287 -10.87 17.98 -22.58
N LEU A 288 -9.89 18.26 -21.72
CA LEU A 288 -8.77 17.37 -21.45
C LEU A 288 -9.25 16.05 -20.83
N PHE A 289 -10.24 16.09 -19.94
CA PHE A 289 -10.79 14.93 -19.24
C PHE A 289 -11.37 13.87 -20.18
N GLY A 290 -11.99 14.31 -21.29
CA GLY A 290 -12.47 13.45 -22.39
C GLY A 290 -11.49 13.30 -23.55
N GLY A 291 -10.30 13.91 -23.46
CA GLY A 291 -9.30 13.92 -24.52
C GLY A 291 -8.54 12.59 -24.65
N GLN A 292 -7.79 12.43 -25.73
CA GLN A 292 -7.07 11.18 -26.04
C GLN A 292 -5.91 10.86 -25.09
N ILE A 293 -5.29 11.90 -24.51
CA ILE A 293 -4.14 11.74 -23.60
C ILE A 293 -4.62 11.34 -22.20
N ALA A 294 -5.44 12.18 -21.56
CA ALA A 294 -5.91 11.90 -20.20
C ALA A 294 -6.95 10.76 -20.17
N ASN A 295 -7.86 10.75 -21.16
CA ASN A 295 -8.93 9.76 -21.36
C ASN A 295 -9.66 9.34 -20.07
N CYS A 296 -9.80 10.26 -19.11
CA CYS A 296 -10.37 10.00 -17.79
C CYS A 296 -11.83 9.56 -17.91
N ALA A 297 -12.55 10.11 -18.91
CA ALA A 297 -13.93 9.77 -19.23
C ALA A 297 -14.14 8.29 -19.59
N GLY A 298 -13.12 7.58 -20.10
CA GLY A 298 -13.21 6.15 -20.40
C GLY A 298 -13.55 5.30 -19.18
N CYS A 299 -13.08 5.72 -18.00
CA CYS A 299 -13.33 5.05 -16.73
C CYS A 299 -14.36 5.77 -15.86
N HIS A 300 -14.25 7.10 -15.76
CA HIS A 300 -15.07 7.91 -14.86
C HIS A 300 -16.35 8.46 -15.50
N GLY A 301 -16.57 8.24 -16.80
CA GLY A 301 -17.67 8.83 -17.57
C GLY A 301 -17.45 10.33 -17.83
N PRO A 302 -18.03 10.91 -18.88
CA PRO A 302 -17.72 12.28 -19.32
C PRO A 302 -18.03 13.38 -18.28
N ALA A 303 -18.99 13.15 -17.39
CA ALA A 303 -19.35 14.06 -16.31
C ALA A 303 -18.94 13.51 -14.93
N GLY A 304 -17.98 12.58 -14.86
CA GLY A 304 -17.49 12.02 -13.60
C GLY A 304 -18.52 11.16 -12.84
N GLN A 305 -19.58 10.71 -13.49
CA GLN A 305 -20.63 9.90 -12.86
C GLN A 305 -20.16 8.48 -12.46
N GLY A 306 -19.02 8.02 -12.97
CA GLY A 306 -18.49 6.67 -12.78
C GLY A 306 -19.33 5.59 -13.49
N GLY A 307 -19.06 4.33 -13.15
CA GLY A 307 -19.91 3.20 -13.54
C GLY A 307 -19.75 2.70 -14.97
N MET A 308 -18.69 3.12 -15.69
CA MET A 308 -18.32 2.44 -16.92
C MET A 308 -17.89 1.00 -16.59
N PRO A 309 -18.34 -0.02 -17.34
CA PRO A 309 -17.99 -1.42 -17.07
C PRO A 309 -16.50 -1.64 -17.32
N LEU A 310 -15.69 -1.41 -16.30
CA LEU A 310 -14.33 -1.91 -16.25
C LEU A 310 -14.37 -3.31 -15.68
N ASN A 311 -13.99 -4.27 -16.50
CA ASN A 311 -13.73 -5.64 -16.08
C ASN A 311 -12.30 -5.77 -15.55
N ASP A 312 -11.83 -4.76 -14.80
CA ASP A 312 -10.49 -4.78 -14.23
C ASP A 312 -10.54 -4.90 -12.71
N LEU A 313 -9.45 -5.41 -12.14
CA LEU A 313 -9.33 -5.85 -10.76
C LEU A 313 -8.28 -5.02 -10.04
N ASP A 314 -8.29 -5.07 -8.72
CA ASP A 314 -7.14 -4.63 -7.94
C ASP A 314 -5.98 -5.63 -8.03
N ASP A 315 -4.78 -5.16 -7.69
CA ASP A 315 -3.56 -5.96 -7.88
C ASP A 315 -3.52 -7.23 -7.02
N TRP A 316 -4.15 -7.19 -5.84
CA TRP A 316 -4.27 -8.35 -4.94
C TRP A 316 -5.15 -9.43 -5.55
N THR A 317 -6.25 -9.05 -6.19
CA THR A 317 -7.08 -10.02 -6.91
C THR A 317 -6.33 -10.56 -8.14
N LYS A 318 -5.63 -9.68 -8.89
CA LYS A 318 -4.87 -10.07 -10.08
C LYS A 318 -3.79 -11.10 -9.79
N GLU A 319 -3.15 -11.00 -8.63
CA GLU A 319 -2.08 -11.90 -8.16
C GLU A 319 -2.48 -13.37 -8.22
N PHE A 320 -3.61 -13.75 -7.61
CA PHE A 320 -4.07 -15.14 -7.60
C PHE A 320 -5.07 -15.46 -8.74
N THR A 321 -5.26 -14.53 -9.68
CA THR A 321 -6.16 -14.72 -10.83
C THR A 321 -5.47 -14.46 -12.17
N THR A 322 -5.66 -13.28 -12.75
CA THR A 322 -5.30 -12.98 -14.14
C THR A 322 -3.80 -13.02 -14.39
N ARG A 323 -2.96 -12.72 -13.39
CA ARG A 323 -1.48 -12.77 -13.54
C ARG A 323 -0.95 -14.20 -13.66
N ILE A 324 -1.71 -15.19 -13.21
CA ILE A 324 -1.36 -16.61 -13.25
C ILE A 324 -2.31 -17.42 -14.17
N GLY A 325 -2.94 -16.72 -15.12
CA GLY A 325 -3.80 -17.33 -16.13
C GLY A 325 -5.12 -17.90 -15.62
N ILE A 326 -5.57 -17.53 -14.42
CA ILE A 326 -6.87 -17.93 -13.87
C ILE A 326 -7.92 -16.86 -14.18
N THR A 327 -9.06 -17.29 -14.72
CA THR A 327 -10.20 -16.41 -14.93
C THR A 327 -10.87 -16.12 -13.58
N PRO A 328 -11.05 -14.85 -13.17
CA PRO A 328 -11.58 -14.51 -11.83
C PRO A 328 -12.99 -15.05 -11.52
N THR A 329 -13.79 -15.33 -12.55
CA THR A 329 -15.13 -15.91 -12.44
C THR A 329 -15.16 -17.43 -12.42
N ASP A 330 -14.02 -18.10 -12.63
CA ASP A 330 -13.90 -19.55 -12.50
C ASP A 330 -13.84 -19.92 -11.02
N VAL A 331 -15.00 -20.34 -10.50
CA VAL A 331 -15.17 -20.65 -9.08
C VAL A 331 -14.27 -21.81 -8.64
N ASP A 332 -14.08 -22.82 -9.50
CA ASP A 332 -13.30 -24.01 -9.15
C ASP A 332 -11.80 -23.71 -9.14
N ALA A 333 -11.32 -22.93 -10.10
CA ALA A 333 -9.91 -22.51 -10.14
C ALA A 333 -9.54 -21.55 -9.01
N VAL A 334 -10.47 -20.70 -8.56
CA VAL A 334 -10.24 -19.72 -7.48
C VAL A 334 -10.43 -20.33 -6.08
N LYS A 335 -11.19 -21.42 -5.96
CA LYS A 335 -11.53 -22.05 -4.66
C LYS A 335 -10.31 -22.43 -3.80
N PRO A 336 -9.19 -22.98 -4.34
CA PRO A 336 -8.00 -23.26 -3.53
C PRO A 336 -7.43 -22.00 -2.86
N PHE A 337 -7.26 -20.91 -3.60
CA PHE A 337 -6.77 -19.63 -3.08
C PHE A 337 -7.70 -19.06 -2.01
N ARG A 338 -9.02 -19.19 -2.20
CA ARG A 338 -10.01 -18.75 -1.19
C ARG A 338 -9.92 -19.56 0.10
N LYS A 339 -9.64 -20.86 0.02
CA LYS A 339 -9.38 -21.68 1.21
C LYS A 339 -8.09 -21.28 1.92
N ALA A 340 -7.12 -20.77 1.17
CA ALA A 340 -5.86 -20.24 1.70
C ALA A 340 -5.94 -18.80 2.22
N GLY A 341 -7.13 -18.17 2.18
CA GLY A 341 -7.36 -16.84 2.75
C GLY A 341 -7.68 -15.73 1.73
N ALA A 342 -7.62 -16.01 0.42
CA ALA A 342 -7.93 -15.01 -0.59
C ALA A 342 -9.40 -14.55 -0.51
N LEU A 343 -9.62 -13.25 -0.59
CA LEU A 343 -10.97 -12.69 -0.68
C LEU A 343 -11.60 -12.99 -2.04
N PRO A 344 -12.94 -13.09 -2.13
CA PRO A 344 -13.63 -13.23 -3.41
C PRO A 344 -13.18 -12.19 -4.45
N PRO A 345 -12.81 -12.60 -5.69
CA PRO A 345 -12.46 -11.65 -6.74
C PRO A 345 -13.56 -10.63 -7.00
N ARG A 346 -13.19 -9.34 -7.06
CA ARG A 346 -14.11 -8.23 -7.31
C ARG A 346 -13.48 -7.25 -8.29
N THR A 347 -14.28 -6.78 -9.24
CA THR A 347 -13.90 -5.66 -10.11
C THR A 347 -13.76 -4.39 -9.29
N ILE A 348 -12.68 -3.66 -9.51
CA ILE A 348 -12.50 -2.35 -8.89
C ILE A 348 -13.32 -1.32 -9.65
N GLN A 349 -14.26 -0.69 -8.95
CA GLN A 349 -15.13 0.32 -9.52
C GLN A 349 -14.48 1.71 -9.42
N PRO A 350 -14.35 2.47 -10.52
CA PRO A 350 -13.89 3.86 -10.46
C PRO A 350 -14.79 4.69 -9.54
N ARG A 351 -14.18 5.64 -8.84
CA ARG A 351 -14.92 6.56 -7.99
C ARG A 351 -15.83 7.43 -8.85
N ARG A 352 -17.11 7.52 -8.48
CA ARG A 352 -17.98 8.61 -8.90
C ARG A 352 -17.42 9.91 -8.33
N LEU A 353 -17.00 10.81 -9.22
CA LEU A 353 -16.43 12.13 -8.91
C LEU A 353 -17.56 13.16 -8.71
N ALA A 354 -18.58 13.13 -9.57
CA ALA A 354 -19.69 14.07 -9.52
C ALA A 354 -20.53 13.92 -8.24
N GLY A 355 -20.52 14.94 -7.38
CA GLY A 355 -21.15 14.93 -6.06
C GLY A 355 -20.72 13.75 -5.18
N GLY A 356 -19.55 13.18 -5.47
CA GLY A 356 -18.95 12.09 -4.70
C GLY A 356 -17.95 12.60 -3.67
N VAL A 357 -17.31 11.68 -2.96
CA VAL A 357 -16.21 11.99 -2.05
C VAL A 357 -14.93 11.36 -2.58
N LEU A 358 -13.84 12.14 -2.59
CA LEU A 358 -12.53 11.67 -3.02
C LEU A 358 -11.84 10.97 -1.83
N ARG A 359 -11.54 9.68 -2.01
CA ARG A 359 -10.94 8.83 -0.96
C ARG A 359 -9.55 9.27 -0.52
N GLY A 360 -8.79 9.88 -1.43
CA GLY A 360 -7.39 10.25 -1.20
C GLY A 360 -7.20 11.68 -0.69
N GLY A 361 -8.27 12.46 -0.52
CA GLY A 361 -8.23 13.91 -0.31
C GLY A 361 -8.78 14.68 -1.53
N ASP A 362 -9.38 15.85 -1.29
CA ASP A 362 -9.92 16.76 -2.30
C ASP A 362 -9.19 18.09 -2.41
N ASP A 363 -8.07 18.24 -1.70
CA ASP A 363 -7.19 19.39 -1.88
C ASP A 363 -6.53 19.37 -3.27
N PRO A 364 -6.29 20.55 -3.87
CA PRO A 364 -5.86 20.64 -5.27
C PRO A 364 -4.54 19.91 -5.54
N GLU A 365 -3.56 20.01 -4.63
CA GLU A 365 -2.26 19.38 -4.81
C GLU A 365 -2.33 17.85 -4.73
N THR A 366 -3.16 17.31 -3.84
CA THR A 366 -3.41 15.87 -3.78
C THR A 366 -4.05 15.39 -5.07
N ILE A 367 -5.06 16.09 -5.60
CA ILE A 367 -5.67 15.72 -6.88
C ILE A 367 -4.62 15.77 -8.00
N PHE A 368 -3.77 16.79 -8.03
CA PHE A 368 -2.65 16.88 -8.98
C PHE A 368 -1.77 15.64 -8.91
N ARG A 369 -1.32 15.25 -7.72
CA ARG A 369 -0.48 14.04 -7.51
C ARG A 369 -1.21 12.76 -7.92
N ARG A 370 -2.53 12.65 -7.75
CA ARG A 370 -3.31 11.48 -8.23
C ARG A 370 -3.38 11.41 -9.75
N ILE A 371 -3.48 12.55 -10.42
CA ILE A 371 -3.49 12.60 -11.89
C ILE A 371 -2.09 12.26 -12.42
N GLN A 372 -1.05 12.84 -11.82
CA GLN A 372 0.33 12.62 -12.24
C GLN A 372 0.81 11.19 -11.99
N HIS A 373 0.64 10.67 -10.77
CA HIS A 373 1.21 9.38 -10.36
C HIS A 373 0.21 8.22 -10.45
N GLY A 374 -1.07 8.51 -10.66
CA GLY A 374 -2.13 7.51 -10.59
C GLY A 374 -2.36 7.03 -9.16
N ILE A 375 -2.96 5.84 -9.04
CA ILE A 375 -3.22 5.20 -7.76
C ILE A 375 -2.62 3.78 -7.79
N ALA A 376 -1.57 3.56 -7.00
CA ALA A 376 -0.86 2.29 -6.94
C ALA A 376 -1.80 1.14 -6.49
N GLY A 377 -1.61 -0.05 -7.08
CA GLY A 377 -2.47 -1.20 -6.84
C GLY A 377 -3.84 -1.13 -7.51
N THR A 378 -4.05 -0.15 -8.41
CA THR A 378 -5.30 0.00 -9.16
C THR A 378 -5.03 0.22 -10.64
N PRO A 379 -6.07 0.03 -11.49
CA PRO A 379 -6.00 0.35 -12.90
C PRO A 379 -5.84 1.85 -13.22
N MET A 380 -6.00 2.76 -12.25
CA MET A 380 -5.85 4.20 -12.49
C MET A 380 -4.36 4.55 -12.71
N PRO A 381 -3.95 4.84 -13.95
CA PRO A 381 -2.55 5.11 -14.26
C PRO A 381 -2.19 6.56 -13.90
N GLY A 382 -0.89 6.84 -13.87
CA GLY A 382 -0.40 8.21 -13.88
C GLY A 382 -0.34 8.78 -15.29
N ILE A 383 -0.31 10.12 -15.38
CA ILE A 383 -0.08 10.85 -16.62
C ILE A 383 1.32 11.45 -16.57
N GLU A 384 2.10 11.16 -17.61
CA GLU A 384 3.43 11.73 -17.80
C GLU A 384 3.32 13.25 -18.06
N LEU A 385 4.18 14.03 -17.38
CA LEU A 385 4.25 15.47 -17.60
C LEU A 385 5.19 15.80 -18.76
N SER A 386 4.77 16.69 -19.65
CA SER A 386 5.60 17.22 -20.72
C SER A 386 5.87 18.73 -20.55
N GLU A 387 7.04 19.19 -21.01
CA GLU A 387 7.37 20.62 -20.99
C GLU A 387 6.57 21.44 -22.01
N SER A 388 6.04 20.80 -23.05
CA SER A 388 5.25 21.44 -24.11
C SER A 388 4.10 20.55 -24.56
N ALA A 389 2.99 21.19 -24.91
CA ALA A 389 1.82 20.54 -25.52
C ALA A 389 2.05 20.15 -26.99
N ALA A 390 3.10 20.66 -27.64
CA ALA A 390 3.38 20.43 -29.05
C ALA A 390 4.09 19.09 -29.27
N GLY A 391 3.31 18.01 -29.48
CA GLY A 391 3.78 16.73 -30.03
C GLY A 391 3.92 15.55 -29.06
N GLY A 392 3.44 15.66 -27.82
CA GLY A 392 3.74 14.68 -26.75
C GLY A 392 2.61 13.69 -26.41
N THR A 393 3.01 12.57 -25.80
CA THR A 393 2.17 11.55 -25.14
C THR A 393 1.70 11.94 -23.74
N GLY A 394 2.06 13.15 -23.26
CA GLY A 394 1.83 13.64 -21.91
C GLY A 394 1.11 14.99 -21.86
N LEU A 395 0.87 15.49 -20.63
CA LEU A 395 0.21 16.78 -20.37
C LEU A 395 1.18 17.79 -19.75
N THR A 396 1.00 19.08 -20.03
CA THR A 396 1.78 20.10 -19.32
C THR A 396 1.29 20.25 -17.88
N PRO A 397 2.11 20.80 -16.95
CA PRO A 397 1.65 21.11 -15.60
C PRO A 397 0.38 21.99 -15.57
N GLY A 398 0.26 22.94 -16.51
CA GLY A 398 -0.94 23.77 -16.64
C GLY A 398 -2.18 22.98 -17.07
N ASP A 399 -2.02 22.02 -17.98
CA ASP A 399 -3.12 21.12 -18.39
C ASP A 399 -3.60 20.25 -17.22
N VAL A 400 -2.68 19.78 -16.37
CA VAL A 400 -3.04 19.03 -15.17
C VAL A 400 -3.75 19.92 -14.14
N TRP A 401 -3.34 21.18 -13.97
CA TRP A 401 -4.08 22.14 -13.14
C TRP A 401 -5.49 22.42 -13.67
N ASP A 402 -5.66 22.54 -14.99
CA ASP A 402 -6.99 22.65 -15.59
C ASP A 402 -7.86 21.41 -15.29
N LEU A 403 -7.27 20.20 -15.33
CA LEU A 403 -7.95 18.97 -14.91
C LEU A 403 -8.32 18.98 -13.42
N VAL A 404 -7.43 19.46 -12.54
CA VAL A 404 -7.69 19.59 -11.10
C VAL A 404 -8.91 20.48 -10.87
N HIS A 405 -8.96 21.66 -11.49
CA HIS A 405 -10.10 22.58 -11.37
C HIS A 405 -11.40 21.95 -11.88
N TYR A 406 -11.34 21.24 -13.01
CA TYR A 406 -12.51 20.51 -13.50
C TYR A 406 -12.98 19.42 -12.51
N VAL A 407 -12.07 18.58 -12.00
CA VAL A 407 -12.42 17.52 -11.03
C VAL A 407 -13.01 18.12 -9.75
N GLN A 408 -12.44 19.21 -9.22
CA GLN A 408 -13.00 19.90 -8.07
C GLN A 408 -14.40 20.45 -8.35
N SER A 409 -14.64 21.00 -9.54
CA SER A 409 -15.98 21.49 -9.94
C SER A 409 -17.03 20.38 -10.02
N LEU A 410 -16.62 19.12 -10.25
CA LEU A 410 -17.52 17.97 -10.24
C LEU A 410 -17.89 17.55 -8.81
N VAL A 411 -16.94 17.63 -7.88
CA VAL A 411 -17.14 17.28 -6.46
C VAL A 411 -17.96 18.36 -5.77
N HIS A 412 -17.54 19.62 -5.92
CA HIS A 412 -18.13 20.81 -5.32
C HIS A 412 -18.62 21.74 -6.46
N PRO A 413 -19.92 21.73 -6.82
CA PRO A 413 -20.43 22.55 -7.91
C PRO A 413 -20.11 24.03 -7.67
N THR A 414 -19.42 24.66 -8.62
CA THR A 414 -19.12 26.09 -8.51
C THR A 414 -20.39 26.93 -8.64
N PRO A 415 -20.47 28.10 -7.97
CA PRO A 415 -21.55 29.06 -8.19
C PRO A 415 -21.64 29.43 -9.67
N LYS A 416 -22.87 29.62 -10.19
CA LYS A 416 -23.06 30.04 -11.59
C LYS A 416 -22.33 31.38 -11.84
N PRO A 417 -21.72 31.57 -13.03
CA PRO A 417 -21.13 32.85 -13.38
C PRO A 417 -22.16 33.96 -13.20
N SER A 418 -21.74 35.09 -12.65
CA SER A 418 -22.56 36.29 -12.61
C SER A 418 -22.82 36.71 -14.05
N VAL A 419 -24.05 36.52 -14.51
CA VAL A 419 -24.50 37.14 -15.76
C VAL A 419 -24.47 38.64 -15.51
N SER A 420 -23.48 39.34 -16.04
CA SER A 420 -23.62 40.78 -16.25
C SER A 420 -24.71 40.95 -17.29
N VAL A 421 -25.90 41.33 -16.83
CA VAL A 421 -26.91 41.91 -17.70
C VAL A 421 -26.27 43.20 -18.19
N VAL A 422 -25.75 43.17 -19.42
CA VAL A 422 -25.54 44.39 -20.18
C VAL A 422 -26.94 44.93 -20.43
N ASP A 423 -27.32 45.98 -19.71
CA ASP A 423 -28.53 46.73 -20.00
C ASP A 423 -28.43 47.22 -21.45
N ASP A 424 -29.24 46.64 -22.33
CA ASP A 424 -29.50 47.11 -23.68
C ASP A 424 -30.31 48.42 -23.63
N GLU A 425 -29.76 49.46 -23.00
CA GLU A 425 -30.25 50.84 -23.10
C GLU A 425 -29.29 51.68 -23.94
N ASN A 426 -29.08 51.31 -25.22
CA ASN A 426 -28.76 52.32 -26.24
C ASN A 426 -28.97 51.91 -27.71
N LEU A 427 -30.15 51.40 -28.05
CA LEU A 427 -30.60 51.27 -29.44
C LEU A 427 -31.87 52.10 -29.70
N SER A 428 -31.84 53.39 -29.36
CA SER A 428 -32.82 54.36 -29.89
C SER A 428 -32.25 55.78 -29.97
N ALA A 429 -31.22 55.98 -30.78
CA ALA A 429 -30.77 57.34 -31.16
C ALA A 429 -30.08 57.36 -32.52
N ALA A 430 -30.71 56.79 -33.56
CA ALA A 430 -30.25 56.95 -34.95
C ALA A 430 -31.38 56.69 -35.96
N ALA A 431 -32.52 57.35 -35.81
CA ALA A 431 -33.53 57.39 -36.87
C ALA A 431 -34.47 58.59 -36.69
N GLU A 432 -33.97 59.82 -36.84
CA GLU A 432 -34.84 60.98 -37.11
C GLU A 432 -34.02 62.22 -37.51
N THR A 433 -33.51 62.25 -38.74
CA THR A 433 -33.39 63.50 -39.52
C THR A 433 -33.38 63.15 -40.99
N GLY A 434 -34.54 63.20 -41.63
CA GLY A 434 -34.67 63.08 -43.07
C GLY A 434 -36.10 63.31 -43.55
N VAL A 435 -36.32 64.47 -44.19
CA VAL A 435 -37.45 64.87 -45.06
C VAL A 435 -38.53 65.77 -44.43
N SER A 436 -38.47 67.07 -44.77
CA SER A 436 -39.56 67.95 -45.29
C SER A 436 -38.96 69.36 -45.39
N SER A 437 -39.02 70.18 -46.43
CA SER A 437 -39.63 70.20 -47.77
C SER A 437 -38.86 71.21 -48.63
#